data_AF-D0ET73-F1
#
_entry.id   AF-D0ET73-F1
#
_cell.length_a   1.000
_cell.length_b   1.000
_cell.length_c   1.000
_cell.angle_alpha   90.00
_cell.angle_beta   90.00
_cell.angle_gamma   90.00
#
_symmetry.space_group_name_H-M   'P 1'
#
loop_
_entity.id
_entity.type
_entity.pdbx_description
1 polymer ?
#
loop_
_entity_poly.entity_id
_entity_poly.type
_entity_poly.pdbx_seq_one_letter_code
_entity_poly.pdbx_strand_id
1 'polypeptide(L)' 'NGLRETYLALGVPGASVAEGVRKMKDAAIAIANDRNGITQGDCSALISEIGTYFDRAAAAVG' A
#
# COMPACT_ATOMS: atom_id res chain seq x y z
N ASN A 1 -2.50 14.82 8.64
CA ASN A 1 -2.82 14.00 9.84
C ASN A 1 -1.59 13.45 10.57
N GLY A 2 -0.46 14.15 10.61
CA GLY A 2 0.55 14.00 11.68
C GLY A 2 1.25 12.64 11.88
N LEU A 3 1.05 11.65 11.02
CA LEU A 3 1.44 10.26 11.33
C LEU A 3 2.96 10.09 11.40
N ARG A 4 3.70 10.78 10.52
CA ARG A 4 5.17 10.81 10.57
C ARG A 4 5.66 11.43 11.87
N GLU A 5 5.06 12.53 12.28
CA GLU A 5 5.38 13.24 13.53
C GLU A 5 5.11 12.33 14.74
N THR A 6 4.02 11.56 14.74
CA THR A 6 3.73 10.55 15.77
C THR A 6 4.79 9.44 15.81
N TYR A 7 5.19 8.90 14.66
CA TYR A 7 6.23 7.86 14.62
C TYR A 7 7.58 8.37 15.10
N LEU A 8 7.96 9.59 14.73
CA LEU A 8 9.17 10.24 15.25
C LEU A 8 9.09 10.40 16.78
N ALA A 9 7.96 10.83 17.33
CA ALA A 9 7.78 11.00 18.77
C ALA A 9 7.84 9.67 19.55
N LEU A 10 7.43 8.56 18.92
CA LEU A 10 7.42 7.23 19.53
C LEU A 10 8.71 6.43 19.26
N GLY A 11 9.68 6.97 18.52
CA GLY A 11 10.89 6.25 18.11
C GLY A 11 10.64 5.12 17.11
N VAL A 12 9.51 5.16 16.40
CA VAL A 12 9.16 4.18 15.36
C VAL A 12 9.88 4.55 14.05
N PRO A 13 10.65 3.62 13.44
CA PRO A 13 11.38 3.90 12.21
C PRO A 13 10.43 3.97 11.00
N GLY A 14 10.18 5.20 10.51
CA GLY A 14 9.29 5.47 9.37
C GLY A 14 9.66 4.69 8.10
N ALA A 15 10.97 4.55 7.81
CA ALA A 15 11.45 3.76 6.68
C ALA A 15 11.03 2.28 6.76
N SER A 16 11.06 1.66 7.94
CA SER A 16 10.61 0.27 8.13
C SER A 16 9.09 0.15 7.97
N VAL A 17 8.33 1.15 8.41
CA VAL A 17 6.89 1.20 8.17
C VAL A 17 6.60 1.32 6.67
N ALA A 18 7.31 2.21 5.95
CA ALA A 18 7.17 2.37 4.51
C ALA A 18 7.50 1.08 3.73
N GLU A 19 8.54 0.33 4.14
CA GLU A 19 8.82 -1.00 3.59
C GLU A 19 7.71 -2.01 3.89
N GLY A 20 7.13 -1.97 5.09
CA GLY A 20 5.96 -2.77 5.44
C GLY A 20 4.77 -2.47 4.51
N VAL A 21 4.51 -1.19 4.24
CA VAL A 21 3.45 -0.75 3.31
C VAL A 21 3.71 -1.24 1.88
N ARG A 22 4.97 -1.22 1.41
CA ARG A 22 5.33 -1.79 0.09
C ARG A 22 5.02 -3.30 0.01
N LYS A 23 5.39 -4.07 1.04
CA LYS A 23 5.07 -5.51 1.08
C LYS A 23 3.56 -5.78 1.11
N MET A 24 2.80 -4.94 1.84
CA MET A 24 1.34 -5.03 1.85
C MET A 24 0.73 -4.71 0.48
N LYS A 25 1.28 -3.73 -0.26
CA LYS A 25 0.87 -3.41 -1.63
C LYS A 25 1.00 -4.62 -2.55
N ASP A 26 2.17 -5.28 -2.53
CA ASP A 26 2.43 -6.42 -3.41
C ASP A 26 1.45 -7.57 -3.13
N ALA A 27 1.23 -7.88 -1.85
CA ALA A 27 0.27 -8.91 -1.45
C ALA A 27 -1.18 -8.54 -1.81
N ALA A 28 -1.57 -7.29 -1.59
CA ALA A 28 -2.92 -6.81 -1.91
C ALA A 28 -3.20 -6.83 -3.42
N ILE A 29 -2.24 -6.41 -4.25
CA ILE A 29 -2.37 -6.47 -5.71
C ILE A 29 -2.48 -7.92 -6.18
N ALA A 30 -1.69 -8.84 -5.63
CA ALA A 30 -1.77 -10.25 -5.99
C ALA A 30 -3.16 -10.85 -5.68
N ILE A 31 -3.74 -10.53 -4.53
CA ILE A 31 -5.07 -10.99 -4.13
C ILE A 31 -6.17 -10.33 -4.97
N ALA A 32 -6.11 -9.00 -5.13
CA ALA A 32 -7.14 -8.25 -5.85
C ALA A 32 -7.17 -8.54 -7.35
N ASN A 33 -6.04 -8.97 -7.92
CA ASN A 33 -5.90 -9.31 -9.34
C ASN A 33 -6.01 -10.83 -9.59
N ASP A 34 -6.41 -11.63 -8.60
CA ASP A 34 -6.71 -13.04 -8.81
C ASP A 34 -7.97 -13.18 -9.71
N ARG A 35 -7.87 -14.03 -10.74
CA ARG A 35 -8.92 -14.29 -11.72
C ARG A 35 -9.84 -15.44 -11.30
N ASN A 36 -9.53 -16.13 -10.22
CA ASN A 36 -10.32 -17.25 -9.72
C ASN A 36 -11.65 -16.75 -9.13
N GLY A 37 -12.78 -17.31 -9.58
CA GLY A 37 -14.10 -17.03 -9.00
C GLY A 37 -14.72 -15.69 -9.39
N ILE A 38 -14.18 -14.99 -10.40
CA ILE A 38 -14.72 -13.73 -10.93
C ILE A 38 -14.88 -13.77 -12.46
N THR A 39 -15.82 -13.00 -13.00
CA THR A 39 -15.95 -12.78 -14.45
C THR A 39 -14.67 -12.13 -14.99
N GLN A 40 -14.12 -12.67 -16.08
CA GLN A 40 -12.90 -12.13 -16.67
C GLN A 40 -13.14 -10.76 -17.32
N GLY A 41 -12.22 -9.83 -17.07
CA GLY A 41 -12.25 -8.47 -17.60
C GLY A 41 -10.93 -7.73 -17.32
N ASP A 42 -10.85 -6.49 -17.79
CA ASP A 42 -9.70 -5.61 -17.52
C ASP A 42 -9.95 -4.76 -16.28
N CYS A 43 -9.19 -5.04 -15.22
CA CYS A 43 -9.21 -4.29 -13.96
C CYS A 43 -7.95 -3.43 -13.76
N SER A 44 -7.13 -3.22 -14.80
CA SER A 44 -5.83 -2.53 -14.71
C SER A 44 -5.92 -1.13 -14.09
N ALA A 45 -6.97 -0.36 -14.41
CA ALA A 45 -7.21 0.95 -13.83
C ALA A 45 -7.42 0.89 -12.30
N LEU A 46 -8.23 -0.06 -11.83
CA LEU A 46 -8.51 -0.25 -10.40
C LEU A 46 -7.25 -0.71 -9.65
N ILE A 47 -6.50 -1.65 -10.23
CA ILE A 47 -5.23 -2.13 -9.65
C ILE A 47 -4.21 -0.99 -9.56
N SER A 48 -4.12 -0.12 -10.58
CA SER A 48 -3.26 1.06 -10.57
C SER A 48 -3.65 2.06 -9.47
N GLU A 49 -4.95 2.28 -9.28
CA GLU A 49 -5.47 3.16 -8.23
C GLU A 49 -5.13 2.62 -6.82
N ILE A 50 -5.35 1.32 -6.59
CA ILE A 50 -4.96 0.64 -5.34
C ILE A 50 -3.48 0.83 -5.06
N GLY A 51 -2.62 0.58 -6.06
CA GLY A 51 -1.17 0.76 -5.92
C GLY A 51 -0.79 2.19 -5.53
N THR A 52 -1.46 3.18 -6.11
CA THR A 52 -1.25 4.60 -5.81
C THR A 52 -1.58 4.94 -4.36
N TYR A 53 -2.64 4.35 -3.77
CA TYR A 53 -2.98 4.58 -2.36
C TYR A 53 -1.90 4.04 -1.41
N PHE A 54 -1.35 2.85 -1.69
CA PHE A 54 -0.22 2.31 -0.93
C PHE A 54 1.03 3.19 -1.05
N ASP A 55 1.35 3.68 -2.25
CA ASP A 55 2.50 4.56 -2.46
C ASP A 55 2.35 5.88 -1.69
N ARG A 56 1.13 6.46 -1.69
CA ARG A 56 0.82 7.65 -0.89
C ARG A 56 0.98 7.40 0.61
N ALA A 57 0.54 6.22 1.10
CA ALA A 57 0.69 5.86 2.50
C ALA A 57 2.17 5.67 2.90
N ALA A 58 2.97 5.00 2.06
CA ALA A 58 4.40 4.83 2.29
C ALA A 58 5.14 6.16 2.29
N ALA A 59 4.81 7.07 1.35
CA ALA A 59 5.41 8.41 1.27
C ALA A 59 5.02 9.30 2.46
N ALA A 60 3.86 9.08 3.08
CA ALA A 60 3.41 9.88 4.23
C ALA A 60 4.14 9.55 5.53
N VAL A 61 4.84 8.40 5.61
CA VAL A 61 5.52 7.91 6.82
C VAL A 61 7.01 7.69 6.64
N GLY A 62 7.47 7.59 5.38
CA GLY A 62 8.88 7.46 5.01
C GLY A 62 9.71 8.71 5.23
#